data_AF-A0A838R9Y1-F1
#
_entry.id   AF-A0A838R9Y1-F1
#
_cell.length_a   1.000
_cell.length_b   1.000
_cell.length_c   1.000
_cell.angle_alpha   90.00
_cell.angle_beta   90.00
_cell.angle_gamma   90.00
#
_symmetry.space_group_name_H-M   'P 1'
#
loop_
_entity.id
_entity.type
_entity.pdbx_description
1 polymer ?
#
loop_
_entity_poly.entity_id
_entity_poly.type
_entity_poly.pdbx_seq_one_letter_code
_entity_poly.pdbx_strand_id
1 'polypeptide(L)'
;MDAKSLMEYYRLLEKGRISRRDFLRVTGVGFAATVLAACSAPATPTPTPGGESQPSGQLGERLDLTTWPNYHNTENFDAFTKATGVAINVNVFGSNEEMLAKLQAGGTGWDVFVPTNYTIPTYVKLGLIEPLDLAKIPTFDASSFEARFLDASKVPDDPNIYAIPNRWGTTGYLIRRDHV
;
A
#
# COMPACT_ATOMS: atom_id res chain seq x y z
N MET A 1 25.03 -26.11 5.97
CA MET A 1 25.42 -25.43 7.22
C MET A 1 24.57 -25.98 8.34
N ASP A 2 25.19 -26.33 9.47
CA ASP A 2 24.46 -26.72 10.68
C ASP A 2 24.01 -25.46 11.47
N ALA A 3 23.08 -25.61 12.42
CA ALA A 3 22.49 -24.48 13.15
C ALA A 3 23.51 -23.72 14.03
N LYS A 4 24.56 -24.37 14.52
CA LYS A 4 25.60 -23.72 15.34
C LYS A 4 26.51 -22.85 14.48
N SER A 5 26.91 -23.37 13.33
CA SER A 5 27.69 -22.66 12.32
C SER A 5 26.93 -21.44 11.78
N LEU A 6 25.61 -21.53 11.64
CA LEU A 6 24.75 -20.40 11.24
C LEU A 6 24.74 -19.29 12.31
N MET A 7 24.55 -19.65 13.58
CA MET A 7 24.51 -18.69 14.69
C MET A 7 25.85 -17.98 14.92
N GLU A 8 26.97 -18.70 14.75
CA GLU A 8 28.30 -18.11 14.80
C GLU A 8 28.52 -17.16 13.62
N TYR A 9 28.02 -17.50 12.44
CA TYR A 9 28.06 -16.66 11.24
C TYR A 9 27.24 -15.36 11.39
N TYR A 10 26.06 -15.42 11.99
CA TYR A 10 25.25 -14.24 12.31
C TYR A 10 25.95 -13.29 13.31
N ARG A 11 26.61 -13.84 14.33
CA ARG A 11 27.40 -13.04 15.28
C ARG A 11 28.59 -12.34 14.63
N LEU A 12 29.17 -12.92 13.59
CA LEU A 12 30.27 -12.29 12.83
C LEU A 12 29.78 -11.16 11.93
N LEU A 13 28.56 -11.29 11.40
CA LEU A 13 27.84 -10.23 10.67
C LEU A 13 27.49 -9.04 11.59
N GLU A 14 26.94 -9.28 12.77
CA GLU A 14 26.63 -8.23 13.76
C GLU A 14 27.88 -7.46 14.20
N LYS A 15 29.02 -8.16 14.32
CA LYS A 15 30.30 -7.54 14.68
C LYS A 15 30.99 -6.80 13.52
N GLY A 16 30.35 -6.69 12.35
CA GLY A 16 30.87 -5.94 11.20
C GLY A 16 32.13 -6.54 10.58
N ARG A 17 32.47 -7.80 10.92
CA ARG A 17 33.69 -8.47 10.44
C ARG A 17 33.52 -9.12 9.07
N ILE A 18 32.31 -9.11 8.52
CA ILE A 18 31.96 -9.67 7.22
C ILE A 18 31.12 -8.64 6.47
N SER A 19 31.46 -8.35 5.20
CA SER A 19 30.72 -7.38 4.39
C SER A 19 29.46 -8.00 3.77
N ARG A 20 28.45 -7.19 3.46
CA ARG A 20 27.20 -7.63 2.79
C ARG A 20 27.45 -8.36 1.46
N ARG A 21 28.57 -8.03 0.79
CA ARG A 21 29.00 -8.66 -0.46
C ARG A 21 29.53 -10.08 -0.26
N ASP A 22 30.14 -10.35 0.88
CA ASP A 22 30.63 -11.69 1.23
C ASP A 22 29.48 -12.60 1.71
N PHE A 23 28.46 -12.03 2.36
CA PHE A 23 27.22 -12.73 2.69
C PHE A 23 26.50 -13.25 1.44
N LEU A 24 26.31 -12.40 0.42
CA LEU A 24 25.66 -12.77 -0.84
C LEU A 24 26.44 -13.84 -1.63
N ARG A 25 27.76 -13.89 -1.48
CA ARG A 25 28.60 -14.94 -2.09
C ARG A 25 28.42 -16.31 -1.44
N VAL A 26 28.21 -16.34 -0.12
CA VAL A 26 28.09 -17.60 0.64
C VAL A 26 26.65 -18.15 0.58
N THR A 27 25.64 -17.30 0.50
CA THR A 27 24.24 -17.73 0.41
C THR A 27 23.74 -17.92 -1.04
N GLY A 28 24.42 -17.33 -2.03
CA GLY A 28 23.98 -17.26 -3.42
C GLY A 28 24.21 -18.50 -4.31
N VAL A 29 24.69 -19.63 -3.80
CA VAL A 29 24.98 -20.84 -4.63
C VAL A 29 24.03 -22.03 -4.31
N GLY A 30 22.99 -21.84 -3.50
CA GLY A 30 22.28 -22.97 -2.86
C GLY A 30 20.91 -23.42 -3.38
N PHE A 31 20.18 -22.68 -4.21
CA PHE A 31 18.75 -23.00 -4.46
C PHE A 31 18.31 -22.90 -5.93
N ALA A 32 19.10 -23.45 -6.85
CA ALA A 32 18.65 -23.77 -8.20
C ALA A 32 18.32 -25.27 -8.29
N ALA A 33 17.11 -25.67 -7.89
CA ALA A 33 16.60 -27.02 -8.12
C ALA A 33 15.06 -27.01 -8.24
N THR A 34 14.60 -27.02 -9.50
CA THR A 34 13.45 -27.78 -10.02
C THR A 34 12.18 -27.90 -9.17
N VAL A 35 11.11 -27.22 -9.59
CA VAL A 35 9.75 -27.77 -9.49
C VAL A 35 9.07 -27.62 -10.85
N LEU A 36 8.88 -28.77 -11.50
CA LEU A 36 8.13 -28.94 -12.74
C LEU A 36 6.62 -28.76 -12.51
N ALA A 37 5.98 -28.28 -13.59
CA ALA A 37 4.56 -28.23 -13.88
C ALA A 37 3.66 -29.30 -13.21
N ALA A 38 2.52 -28.84 -12.70
CA ALA A 38 1.30 -29.63 -12.57
C ALA A 38 0.09 -28.76 -12.95
N CYS A 39 -0.44 -28.97 -14.15
CA CYS A 39 -1.74 -28.45 -14.57
C CYS A 39 -2.86 -29.42 -14.20
N SER A 40 -4.07 -28.85 -14.07
CA SER A 40 -5.41 -29.40 -14.32
C SER A 40 -6.26 -29.92 -13.14
N ALA A 41 -7.24 -29.10 -12.77
CA ALA A 41 -8.68 -29.45 -12.79
C ALA A 41 -9.53 -28.16 -12.74
N PRO A 42 -10.59 -28.00 -13.56
CA PRO A 42 -11.53 -26.88 -13.41
C PRO A 42 -12.52 -27.22 -12.28
N ALA A 43 -12.40 -26.54 -11.14
CA ALA A 43 -13.41 -26.58 -10.09
C ALA A 43 -14.49 -25.53 -10.39
N THR A 44 -15.72 -25.99 -10.60
CA THR A 44 -16.91 -25.15 -10.74
C THR A 44 -17.13 -24.36 -9.44
N PRO A 45 -17.20 -23.01 -9.46
CA PRO A 45 -17.44 -22.27 -8.24
C PRO A 45 -18.93 -22.27 -7.88
N THR A 46 -19.26 -22.93 -6.77
CA THR A 46 -20.53 -22.74 -6.06
C THR A 46 -20.51 -21.36 -5.39
N PRO A 47 -21.56 -20.54 -5.50
CA PRO A 47 -21.57 -19.20 -4.91
C PRO A 47 -21.73 -19.28 -3.39
N THR A 48 -20.67 -18.91 -2.65
CA THR A 48 -20.73 -18.62 -1.21
C THR A 48 -21.12 -17.15 -1.00
N PRO A 49 -22.15 -16.83 -0.20
CA PRO A 49 -22.48 -15.46 0.15
C PRO A 49 -21.41 -14.91 1.11
N GLY A 50 -20.70 -13.85 0.70
CA GLY A 50 -19.64 -13.19 1.49
C GLY A 50 -18.26 -13.17 0.83
N GLY A 51 -18.21 -13.11 -0.50
CA GLY A 51 -16.97 -13.26 -1.28
C GLY A 51 -15.90 -12.22 -0.95
N GLU A 52 -14.83 -12.67 -0.31
CA GLU A 52 -13.51 -12.03 -0.41
C GLU A 52 -13.17 -11.91 -1.90
N SER A 53 -12.98 -10.69 -2.36
CA SER A 53 -12.64 -10.41 -3.75
C SER A 53 -11.26 -11.00 -4.02
N GLN A 54 -11.21 -12.14 -4.73
CA GLN A 54 -9.95 -12.75 -5.12
C GLN A 54 -9.29 -11.88 -6.19
N PRO A 55 -8.01 -11.50 -6.03
CA PRO A 55 -7.31 -10.63 -6.96
C PRO A 55 -7.24 -11.27 -8.35
N SER A 56 -7.67 -10.55 -9.37
CA SER A 56 -7.63 -10.99 -10.77
C SER A 56 -6.28 -10.60 -11.41
N GLY A 57 -5.28 -11.47 -11.29
CA GLY A 57 -3.98 -11.29 -11.95
C GLY A 57 -2.80 -11.69 -11.07
N GLN A 58 -1.58 -11.60 -11.63
CA GLN A 58 -0.37 -11.77 -10.84
C GLN A 58 -0.13 -10.51 -10.01
N LEU A 59 -0.19 -10.65 -8.70
CA LEU A 59 0.10 -9.57 -7.77
C LEU A 59 1.61 -9.30 -7.70
N GLY A 60 1.96 -8.05 -7.41
CA GLY A 60 3.34 -7.68 -7.08
C GLY A 60 3.77 -8.20 -5.71
N GLU A 61 5.06 -8.19 -5.42
CA GLU A 61 5.59 -8.64 -4.12
C GLU A 61 5.30 -7.63 -2.99
N ARG A 62 5.16 -6.35 -3.34
CA ARG A 62 5.01 -5.24 -2.39
C ARG A 62 4.06 -4.16 -2.91
N LEU A 63 3.40 -3.49 -1.97
CA LEU A 63 2.63 -2.27 -2.16
C LEU A 63 3.27 -1.14 -1.35
N ASP A 64 3.59 -0.03 -2.00
CA ASP A 64 4.12 1.18 -1.37
C ASP A 64 2.99 2.18 -1.06
N LEU A 65 2.59 2.24 0.22
CA LEU A 65 1.53 3.11 0.74
C LEU A 65 2.12 4.35 1.42
N THR A 66 1.67 5.54 1.01
CA THR A 66 2.05 6.81 1.64
C THR A 66 0.87 7.44 2.40
N THR A 67 1.02 7.74 3.68
CA THR A 67 -0.10 8.17 4.54
C THR A 67 0.32 9.12 5.66
N TRP A 68 -0.64 9.53 6.49
CA TRP A 68 -0.44 10.38 7.66
C TRP A 68 0.06 9.59 8.87
N PRO A 69 0.67 10.24 9.87
CA PRO A 69 0.98 9.62 11.15
C PRO A 69 -0.29 9.04 11.78
N ASN A 70 -0.20 7.81 12.28
CA ASN A 70 -1.29 7.13 13.00
C ASN A 70 -2.61 6.99 12.21
N TYR A 71 -2.54 6.94 10.88
CA TYR A 71 -3.72 6.82 9.99
C TYR A 71 -4.01 5.40 9.49
N HIS A 72 -3.31 4.40 10.02
CA HIS A 72 -3.43 3.00 9.65
C HIS A 72 -3.47 2.10 10.88
N ASN A 73 -4.09 0.92 10.75
CA ASN A 73 -4.01 -0.17 11.72
C ASN A 73 -3.14 -1.28 11.10
N THR A 74 -2.08 -1.68 11.80
CA THR A 74 -1.16 -2.73 11.36
C THR A 74 -1.86 -4.08 11.19
N GLU A 75 -2.90 -4.36 11.98
CA GLU A 75 -3.67 -5.60 11.86
C GLU A 75 -4.34 -5.74 10.48
N ASN A 76 -4.76 -4.62 9.87
CA ASN A 76 -5.31 -4.63 8.52
C ASN A 76 -4.24 -4.99 7.47
N PHE A 77 -3.00 -4.57 7.70
CA PHE A 77 -1.90 -4.89 6.80
C PHE A 77 -1.48 -6.36 6.92
N ASP A 78 -1.43 -6.88 8.15
CA ASP A 78 -1.14 -8.30 8.38
C ASP A 78 -2.23 -9.18 7.73
N ALA A 79 -3.50 -8.81 7.88
CA ALA A 79 -4.61 -9.50 7.23
C ALA A 79 -4.49 -9.44 5.70
N PHE A 80 -4.20 -8.27 5.14
CA PHE A 80 -4.00 -8.09 3.70
C PHE A 80 -2.82 -8.93 3.17
N THR A 81 -1.65 -8.86 3.82
CA THR A 81 -0.47 -9.63 3.43
C THR A 81 -0.70 -11.13 3.57
N LYS A 82 -1.42 -11.58 4.60
CA LYS A 82 -1.79 -12.99 4.76
C LYS A 82 -2.72 -13.47 3.64
N ALA A 83 -3.68 -12.64 3.21
CA ALA A 83 -4.65 -13.00 2.19
C ALA A 83 -4.06 -12.96 0.76
N THR A 84 -3.12 -12.05 0.51
CA THR A 84 -2.65 -11.74 -0.85
C THR A 84 -1.20 -12.15 -1.12
N GLY A 85 -0.40 -12.36 -0.07
CA GLY A 85 1.05 -12.52 -0.16
C GLY A 85 1.82 -11.21 -0.40
N VAL A 86 1.13 -10.07 -0.52
CA VAL A 86 1.74 -8.77 -0.84
C VAL A 86 2.15 -8.06 0.44
N ALA A 87 3.44 -7.71 0.56
CA ALA A 87 3.92 -6.92 1.68
C ALA A 87 3.52 -5.44 1.54
N ILE A 88 3.15 -4.77 2.64
CA ILE A 88 2.88 -3.33 2.62
C ILE A 88 4.09 -2.59 3.19
N ASN A 89 4.68 -1.69 2.40
CA ASN A 89 5.65 -0.71 2.87
C ASN A 89 4.95 0.63 3.09
N VAL A 90 5.14 1.22 4.27
CA VAL A 90 4.43 2.44 4.67
C VAL A 90 5.42 3.60 4.78
N ASN A 91 5.13 4.67 4.05
CA ASN A 91 5.82 5.95 4.17
C ASN A 91 4.88 6.95 4.85
N VAL A 92 5.39 7.68 5.85
CA VAL A 92 4.59 8.65 6.61
C VAL A 92 5.06 10.08 6.28
N PHE A 93 4.11 10.97 5.99
CA PHE A 93 4.36 12.36 5.64
C PHE A 93 3.59 13.33 6.55
N GLY A 94 4.20 14.49 6.82
CA GLY A 94 3.67 15.46 7.79
C GLY A 94 2.73 16.50 7.18
N SER A 95 2.77 16.70 5.87
CA SER A 95 1.96 17.72 5.18
C SER A 95 1.61 17.31 3.75
N ASN A 96 0.54 17.93 3.21
CA ASN A 96 0.18 17.79 1.81
C ASN A 96 1.26 18.41 0.89
N GLU A 97 1.92 19.46 1.35
CA GLU A 97 2.95 20.20 0.62
C GLU A 97 4.21 19.36 0.44
N GLU A 98 4.61 18.59 1.46
CA GLU A 98 5.69 17.60 1.33
C GLU A 98 5.34 16.49 0.34
N MET A 99 4.11 15.98 0.37
CA MET A 99 3.64 14.97 -0.59
C MET A 99 3.69 15.51 -2.04
N LEU A 100 3.18 16.72 -2.26
CA LEU A 100 3.18 17.38 -3.57
C LEU A 100 4.61 17.60 -4.08
N ALA A 101 5.51 18.13 -3.25
CA ALA A 101 6.90 18.36 -3.62
C ALA A 101 7.60 17.05 -4.02
N LYS A 102 7.32 15.96 -3.30
CA LYS A 102 7.89 14.65 -3.59
C LYS A 102 7.35 14.06 -4.89
N LEU A 103 6.06 14.20 -5.17
CA LEU A 103 5.44 13.80 -6.43
C LEU A 103 6.01 14.59 -7.62
N GLN A 104 6.17 15.91 -7.49
CA GLN A 104 6.74 16.76 -8.54
C GLN A 104 8.22 16.46 -8.82
N ALA A 105 8.98 16.06 -7.80
CA ALA A 105 10.36 15.61 -7.99
C ALA A 105 10.45 14.29 -8.78
N GLY A 106 9.35 13.52 -8.84
CA GLY A 106 9.28 12.24 -9.52
C GLY A 106 9.96 11.10 -8.76
N GLY A 107 9.86 9.89 -9.31
CA GLY A 107 10.53 8.69 -8.76
C GLY A 107 10.12 8.37 -7.33
N THR A 108 8.85 8.63 -6.97
CA THR A 108 8.34 8.36 -5.62
C THR A 108 8.31 6.87 -5.31
N GLY A 109 8.02 6.05 -6.33
CA GLY A 109 7.76 4.62 -6.17
C GLY A 109 6.51 4.36 -5.33
N TRP A 110 5.57 5.30 -5.28
CA TRP A 110 4.31 5.14 -4.53
C TRP A 110 3.24 4.55 -5.42
N ASP A 111 2.55 3.54 -4.90
CA ASP A 111 1.39 2.95 -5.58
C ASP A 111 0.09 3.60 -5.11
N VAL A 112 -0.02 3.86 -3.80
CA VAL A 112 -1.20 4.47 -3.17
C VAL A 112 -0.74 5.53 -2.19
N PHE A 113 -1.41 6.68 -2.18
CA PHE A 113 -1.18 7.70 -1.16
C PHE A 113 -2.48 8.36 -0.69
N VAL A 114 -2.44 8.93 0.51
CA VAL A 114 -3.63 9.48 1.19
C VAL A 114 -3.49 11.00 1.35
N PRO A 115 -3.83 11.79 0.33
CA PRO A 115 -3.82 13.24 0.45
C PRO A 115 -5.12 13.80 1.05
N THR A 116 -5.13 15.09 1.39
CA THR A 116 -6.37 15.81 1.72
C THR A 116 -7.08 16.20 0.42
N ASN A 117 -8.42 16.11 0.39
CA ASN A 117 -9.22 16.32 -0.82
C ASN A 117 -8.95 17.62 -1.59
N TYR A 118 -8.60 18.73 -0.92
CA TYR A 118 -8.34 20.00 -1.59
C TYR A 118 -7.17 19.95 -2.58
N THR A 119 -6.27 18.97 -2.47
CA THR A 119 -5.11 18.84 -3.35
C THR A 119 -5.42 18.07 -4.63
N ILE A 120 -6.54 17.32 -4.69
CA ILE A 120 -6.88 16.45 -5.83
C ILE A 120 -6.91 17.25 -7.14
N PRO A 121 -7.57 18.42 -7.24
CA PRO A 121 -7.55 19.20 -8.47
C PRO A 121 -6.14 19.61 -8.91
N THR A 122 -5.25 19.92 -7.96
CA THR A 122 -3.85 20.24 -8.25
C THR A 122 -3.10 19.04 -8.82
N TYR A 123 -3.28 17.85 -8.24
CA TYR A 123 -2.64 16.63 -8.74
C TYR A 123 -3.12 16.24 -10.13
N VAL A 124 -4.43 16.36 -10.40
CA VAL A 124 -4.99 16.11 -11.73
C VAL A 124 -4.44 17.12 -12.74
N LYS A 125 -4.44 18.41 -12.41
CA LYS A 125 -3.89 19.47 -13.28
C LYS A 125 -2.42 19.25 -13.64
N LEU A 126 -1.64 18.70 -12.71
CA LEU A 126 -0.21 18.43 -12.89
C LEU A 126 0.08 17.03 -13.48
N GLY A 127 -0.95 16.21 -13.72
CA GLY A 127 -0.78 14.84 -14.22
C GLY A 127 -0.05 13.92 -13.24
N LEU A 128 -0.19 14.15 -11.93
CA LEU A 128 0.50 13.40 -10.88
C LEU A 128 -0.29 12.17 -10.40
N ILE A 129 -1.57 12.08 -10.75
CA ILE A 129 -2.45 10.95 -10.44
C ILE A 129 -3.27 10.56 -11.66
N GLU A 130 -3.66 9.30 -11.72
CA GLU A 130 -4.52 8.75 -12.75
C GLU A 130 -5.97 8.62 -12.26
N PRO A 131 -6.96 8.64 -13.19
CA PRO A 131 -8.33 8.29 -12.85
C PRO A 131 -8.40 6.82 -12.39
N LEU A 132 -9.23 6.55 -11.38
CA LEU A 132 -9.43 5.21 -10.86
C LEU A 132 -10.26 4.36 -11.83
N ASP A 133 -9.73 3.19 -12.17
CA ASP A 133 -10.48 2.14 -12.86
C ASP A 133 -11.39 1.40 -11.87
N LEU A 134 -12.62 1.90 -11.72
CA LEU A 134 -13.59 1.37 -10.75
C LEU A 134 -13.98 -0.09 -11.04
N ALA A 135 -13.80 -0.59 -12.27
CA ALA A 135 -14.05 -1.99 -12.59
C ALA A 135 -13.08 -2.94 -11.85
N LYS A 136 -11.90 -2.44 -11.44
CA LYS A 136 -10.93 -3.17 -10.61
C LYS A 136 -11.21 -3.04 -9.11
N ILE A 137 -12.20 -2.26 -8.71
CA ILE A 137 -12.60 -2.05 -7.32
C ILE A 137 -14.06 -2.48 -7.18
N PRO A 138 -14.39 -3.78 -7.32
CA PRO A 138 -15.76 -4.27 -7.39
C PRO A 138 -16.56 -4.03 -6.10
N THR A 139 -15.87 -3.75 -5.00
CA THR A 139 -16.48 -3.40 -3.70
C THR A 139 -16.82 -1.92 -3.59
N PHE A 140 -16.44 -1.09 -4.57
CA PHE A 140 -16.76 0.33 -4.56
C PHE A 140 -18.25 0.53 -4.90
N ASP A 141 -18.97 1.12 -3.96
CA ASP A 141 -20.35 1.53 -4.12
C ASP A 141 -20.48 3.02 -3.82
N ALA A 142 -20.69 3.82 -4.87
CA ALA A 142 -20.87 5.26 -4.75
C ALA A 142 -22.07 5.65 -3.87
N SER A 143 -23.10 4.81 -3.80
CA SER A 143 -24.30 5.08 -2.98
C SER A 143 -24.05 4.90 -1.48
N SER A 144 -22.95 4.24 -1.11
CA SER A 144 -22.52 4.07 0.29
C SER A 144 -21.88 5.34 0.89
N PHE A 145 -21.64 6.38 0.08
CA PHE A 145 -21.00 7.62 0.51
C PHE A 145 -22.01 8.78 0.55
N GLU A 146 -21.86 9.70 1.53
CA GLU A 146 -22.56 10.99 1.44
C GLU A 146 -22.02 11.77 0.23
N ALA A 147 -22.92 12.38 -0.55
CA ALA A 147 -22.60 13.08 -1.79
C ALA A 147 -21.44 14.08 -1.64
N ARG A 148 -21.44 14.88 -0.56
CA ARG A 148 -20.40 15.89 -0.30
C ARG A 148 -18.98 15.32 -0.21
N PHE A 149 -18.81 14.07 0.25
CA PHE A 149 -17.50 13.43 0.36
C PHE A 149 -17.10 12.78 -0.96
N LEU A 150 -18.05 12.20 -1.67
CA LEU A 150 -17.81 11.61 -2.97
C LEU A 150 -17.45 12.68 -4.02
N ASP A 151 -18.13 13.82 -3.99
CA ASP A 151 -17.86 14.92 -4.92
C ASP A 151 -16.47 15.53 -4.72
N ALA A 152 -15.92 15.44 -3.51
CA ALA A 152 -14.54 15.83 -3.22
C ALA A 152 -13.49 14.91 -3.89
N SER A 153 -13.91 13.78 -4.48
CA SER A 153 -13.05 12.85 -5.23
C SER A 153 -13.01 13.11 -6.73
N LYS A 154 -13.74 14.13 -7.20
CA LYS A 154 -13.89 14.52 -8.61
C LYS A 154 -13.27 15.89 -8.85
N VAL A 155 -13.01 16.21 -10.11
CA VAL A 155 -12.59 17.54 -10.56
C VAL A 155 -13.73 18.16 -11.38
N PRO A 156 -13.98 19.49 -11.31
CA PRO A 156 -14.99 20.12 -12.14
C PRO A 156 -14.80 19.80 -13.62
N ASP A 157 -15.91 19.56 -14.31
CA ASP A 157 -15.97 19.22 -15.75
C ASP A 157 -15.24 17.92 -16.15
N ASP A 158 -14.85 17.08 -15.18
CA ASP A 158 -14.27 15.76 -15.40
C ASP A 158 -15.18 14.66 -14.82
N PRO A 159 -15.65 13.69 -15.64
CA PRO A 159 -16.50 12.61 -15.14
C PRO A 159 -15.75 11.55 -14.33
N ASN A 160 -14.41 11.58 -14.30
CA ASN A 160 -13.61 10.56 -13.64
C ASN A 160 -13.57 10.73 -12.12
N ILE A 161 -13.40 9.61 -11.43
CA ILE A 161 -13.12 9.57 -9.99
C ILE A 161 -11.61 9.39 -9.81
N TYR A 162 -10.98 10.25 -9.02
CA TYR A 162 -9.53 10.25 -8.80
C TYR A 162 -9.11 9.76 -7.42
N ALA A 163 -10.05 9.65 -6.48
CA ALA A 163 -9.79 9.22 -5.12
C ALA A 163 -10.99 8.46 -4.54
N ILE A 164 -10.76 7.73 -3.44
CA ILE A 164 -11.83 7.12 -2.65
C ILE A 164 -11.82 7.80 -1.27
N PRO A 165 -12.96 8.35 -0.79
CA PRO A 165 -13.03 8.92 0.56
C PRO A 165 -12.71 7.85 1.62
N ASN A 166 -11.72 8.14 2.48
CA ASN A 166 -11.30 7.22 3.54
C ASN A 166 -11.77 7.68 4.93
N ARG A 167 -11.42 8.90 5.32
CA ARG A 167 -11.77 9.52 6.60
C ARG A 167 -12.03 11.01 6.39
N TRP A 168 -12.80 11.59 7.30
CA TRP A 168 -13.07 13.02 7.35
C TRP A 168 -13.09 13.50 8.80
N GLY A 169 -12.97 14.80 8.99
CA GLY A 169 -13.01 15.44 10.29
C GLY A 169 -13.03 16.96 10.15
N THR A 170 -12.88 17.64 11.28
CA THR A 170 -12.79 19.10 11.33
C THR A 170 -11.50 19.51 12.02
N THR A 171 -10.94 20.64 11.60
CA THR A 171 -9.89 21.33 12.35
C THR A 171 -10.56 22.22 13.38
N GLY A 172 -10.23 22.03 14.66
CA GLY A 172 -10.82 22.78 15.77
C GLY A 172 -9.83 23.06 16.88
N TYR A 173 -10.31 23.74 17.91
CA TYR A 173 -9.52 24.05 19.09
C TYR A 173 -9.76 23.01 20.18
N LEU A 174 -8.69 22.44 20.72
CA LEU A 174 -8.72 21.68 21.96
C LEU A 174 -8.24 22.58 23.09
N ILE A 175 -9.11 22.84 24.06
CA ILE A 175 -8.79 23.66 25.23
C ILE A 175 -8.74 22.80 26.48
N ARG A 176 -7.76 23.08 27.35
CA ARG A 176 -7.75 22.57 28.71
C ARG A 176 -8.71 23.42 29.53
N ARG A 177 -9.83 22.84 29.98
CA ARG A 177 -10.92 23.57 30.65
C ARG A 177 -10.52 24.19 32.00
N ASP A 178 -9.45 23.73 32.60
CA ASP A 178 -8.87 24.23 33.86
C ASP A 178 -7.94 25.43 33.66
N HIS A 179 -7.63 25.81 32.42
CA HIS A 179 -6.75 26.93 32.09
C HIS A 179 -7.38 27.99 31.18
N VAL A 180 -8.70 27.90 30.93
CA VAL A 180 -9.47 28.86 30.12
C VAL A 180 -10.75 29.21 30.84
#